data_AF-G2FTN1-F1
#
_entry.id   AF-G2FTN1-F1
#
_cell.length_a   1.000
_cell.length_b   1.000
_cell.length_c   1.000
_cell.angle_alpha   90.00
_cell.angle_beta   90.00
_cell.angle_gamma   90.00
#
_symmetry.space_group_name_H-M   'P 1'
#
loop_
_entity.id
_entity.type
_entity.pdbx_description
1 polymer ?
#
loop_
_entity_poly.entity_id
_entity_poly.type
_entity_poly.pdbx_seq_one_letter_code
_entity_poly.pdbx_strand_id
1 'polypeptide(L)' 'MARNQKGWQKGFEIGSSIATSLAGLVGGGFLLGRYLDDRLGTQPWLTIILMLSGLVLGGSYLVITLKKFGVSDD' A
#
# COMPACT_ATOMS: atom_id res chain seq x y z
N MET A 1 -25.64 21.78 -5.67
CA MET A 1 -24.52 21.31 -4.82
C MET A 1 -24.13 19.83 -5.03
N ALA A 2 -24.53 19.16 -6.13
CA ALA A 2 -24.35 17.70 -6.30
C ALA A 2 -23.00 17.25 -6.93
N ARG A 3 -22.15 18.16 -7.40
CA ARG A 3 -20.89 17.81 -8.09
C ARG A 3 -19.76 17.44 -7.12
N ASN A 4 -19.78 17.96 -5.89
CA ASN A 4 -18.72 17.77 -4.89
C ASN A 4 -18.83 16.44 -4.11
N GLN A 5 -20.04 15.89 -3.99
CA GLN A 5 -20.29 14.67 -3.21
C GLN A 5 -19.72 13.41 -3.88
N LYS A 6 -19.76 13.35 -5.23
CA LYS A 6 -19.19 12.24 -6.02
C LYS A 6 -17.66 12.17 -5.95
N GLY A 7 -16.98 13.32 -5.85
CA GLY A 7 -15.52 13.37 -5.73
C GLY A 7 -15.03 12.86 -4.37
N TRP A 8 -15.70 13.28 -3.29
CA TRP A 8 -15.37 12.84 -1.93
C TRP A 8 -15.65 11.36 -1.70
N GLN A 9 -16.77 10.84 -2.21
CA GLN A 9 -17.09 9.40 -2.15
C GLN A 9 -16.07 8.56 -2.93
N LYS A 10 -15.73 8.94 -4.16
CA LYS A 10 -14.68 8.27 -4.94
C LYS A 10 -13.33 8.29 -4.21
N GLY A 11 -12.93 9.44 -3.67
CA GLY A 11 -11.70 9.55 -2.89
C GLY A 11 -11.67 8.62 -1.67
N PHE A 12 -12.81 8.43 -1.00
CA PHE A 12 -12.93 7.52 0.13
C PHE A 12 -12.90 6.04 -0.28
N GLU A 13 -13.60 5.65 -1.36
CA GLU A 13 -13.56 4.29 -1.90
C GLU A 13 -12.14 3.89 -2.35
N ILE A 14 -11.44 4.81 -3.02
CA ILE A 14 -10.07 4.58 -3.48
C ILE A 14 -9.11 4.56 -2.30
N GLY A 15 -9.21 5.52 -1.38
CA GLY A 15 -8.36 5.60 -0.20
C GLY A 15 -8.48 4.35 0.68
N SER A 16 -9.70 3.87 0.91
CA SER A 16 -9.96 2.64 1.67
C SER A 16 -9.41 1.40 0.93
N SER A 17 -9.64 1.27 -0.38
CA SER A 17 -9.13 0.15 -1.16
C SER A 17 -7.60 0.09 -1.19
N ILE A 18 -6.94 1.26 -1.32
CA ILE A 18 -5.48 1.36 -1.25
C ILE A 18 -4.99 1.01 0.16
N ALA A 19 -5.61 1.57 1.21
CA ALA A 19 -5.22 1.29 2.60
C ALA A 19 -5.33 -0.19 2.95
N THR A 20 -6.42 -0.87 2.54
CA THR A 20 -6.58 -2.32 2.74
C THR A 20 -5.53 -3.11 1.97
N SER A 21 -5.23 -2.73 0.73
CA SER A 21 -4.19 -3.39 -0.09
C SER A 21 -2.79 -3.20 0.49
N LEU A 22 -2.49 -1.99 0.98
CA LEU A 22 -1.23 -1.65 1.67
C LEU A 22 -1.09 -2.44 2.97
N ALA A 23 -2.13 -2.47 3.80
CA ALA A 23 -2.13 -3.22 5.05
C ALA A 23 -1.93 -4.72 4.81
N GLY A 24 -2.58 -5.27 3.77
CA GLY A 24 -2.42 -6.67 3.37
C GLY A 24 -1.00 -6.98 2.87
N LEU A 25 -0.43 -6.14 2.01
CA LEU A 25 0.93 -6.32 1.49
C LEU A 25 2.00 -6.15 2.58
N VAL A 26 1.89 -5.12 3.42
CA VAL A 26 2.85 -4.83 4.49
C VAL A 26 2.74 -5.87 5.61
N GLY A 27 1.52 -6.15 6.07
CA GLY A 27 1.26 -7.15 7.11
C GLY A 27 1.61 -8.56 6.63
N GLY A 28 1.25 -8.90 5.39
CA GLY A 28 1.63 -10.15 4.74
C GLY A 28 3.14 -10.29 4.62
N GLY A 29 3.83 -9.26 4.13
CA GLY A 29 5.29 -9.25 4.01
C GLY A 29 6.02 -9.33 5.35
N PHE A 30 5.47 -8.74 6.41
CA PHE A 30 5.98 -8.87 7.77
C PHE A 30 5.86 -10.30 8.30
N LEU A 31 4.70 -10.94 8.16
CA LEU A 31 4.50 -12.32 8.60
C LEU A 31 5.35 -13.31 7.81
N LEU A 32 5.42 -13.15 6.48
CA LEU A 32 6.25 -13.97 5.59
C LEU A 32 7.74 -13.77 5.90
N GLY A 33 8.18 -12.52 6.05
CA GLY A 33 9.56 -12.18 6.38
C GLY A 33 9.98 -12.74 7.74
N ARG A 34 9.10 -12.63 8.75
CA ARG A 34 9.33 -13.21 10.08
C ARG A 34 9.41 -14.73 10.02
N TYR A 35 8.55 -15.39 9.24
CA TYR A 35 8.60 -16.86 9.08
C TYR A 35 9.88 -17.33 8.39
N LEU A 36 10.35 -16.61 7.35
CA LEU A 36 11.61 -16.92 6.69
C LEU A 36 12.83 -16.63 7.57
N ASP A 37 12.84 -15.52 8.32
CA ASP A 37 13.93 -15.16 9.24
C ASP A 37 14.08 -16.17 10.38
N ASP A 38 12.98 -16.73 10.89
CA ASP A 38 12.99 -17.78 11.91
C ASP A 38 13.57 -19.10 11.36
N ARG A 39 13.26 -19.43 10.09
CA ARG A 39 13.79 -20.61 9.40
C ARG A 39 15.26 -20.50 9.00
N LEU A 40 15.71 -19.30 8.63
CA LEU A 40 17.07 -19.07 8.09
C LEU A 40 18.06 -18.57 9.17
N GLY A 41 17.58 -18.17 10.35
CA GLY A 41 18.42 -17.66 11.43
C GLY A 41 18.99 -16.25 11.18
N THR A 42 18.59 -15.58 10.10
CA THR A 42 19.05 -14.24 9.69
C THR A 42 18.29 -13.09 10.37
N GLN A 43 17.92 -13.26 11.63
CA GLN A 43 17.13 -12.25 12.34
C GLN A 43 17.93 -10.92 12.45
N PRO A 44 17.42 -9.75 11.98
CA PRO A 44 16.11 -9.47 11.36
C PRO A 44 16.23 -8.84 9.95
N TRP A 45 17.14 -9.31 9.09
CA TRP A 45 17.43 -8.64 7.81
C TRP A 45 16.34 -8.83 6.76
N LEU A 46 15.77 -10.03 6.67
CA LEU A 46 14.80 -10.38 5.62
C LEU A 46 13.44 -9.71 5.89
N THR A 47 13.04 -9.63 7.16
CA THR A 47 11.86 -8.88 7.61
C THR A 47 11.97 -7.39 7.28
N ILE A 48 13.15 -6.78 7.49
CA ILE A 48 13.40 -5.37 7.16
C ILE A 48 13.30 -5.13 5.64
N ILE A 49 13.90 -5.99 4.83
CA ILE A 49 13.84 -5.89 3.37
C ILE A 49 12.40 -6.03 2.87
N LEU A 50 11.64 -7.01 3.38
CA LEU A 50 10.24 -7.21 3.03
C LEU A 50 9.35 -6.05 3.45
N MET A 51 9.51 -5.54 4.67
CA MET A 51 8.76 -4.35 5.11
C MET A 51 9.10 -3.11 4.28
N LEU A 52 10.38 -2.86 4.00
CA LEU A 52 10.80 -1.74 3.14
C LEU A 52 10.25 -1.87 1.73
N SER A 53 10.28 -3.07 1.14
CA SER A 53 9.69 -3.31 -0.19
C SER A 53 8.18 -3.06 -0.18
N GLY A 54 7.46 -3.51 0.85
CA GLY A 54 6.02 -3.29 1.00
C GLY A 54 5.68 -1.80 1.16
N LEU A 55 6.50 -1.06 1.91
CA LEU A 55 6.37 0.39 2.08
C LEU A 55 6.60 1.13 0.76
N VAL A 56 7.67 0.79 0.03
CA VAL A 56 8.01 1.41 -1.26
C VAL A 56 6.94 1.10 -2.31
N LEU A 57 6.49 -0.16 -2.40
CA LEU A 57 5.44 -0.57 -3.33
C LEU A 57 4.11 0.12 -3.02
N GLY A 58 3.71 0.12 -1.75
CA GLY A 58 2.46 0.76 -1.33
C GLY A 58 2.49 2.29 -1.50
N GLY A 59 3.60 2.94 -1.16
CA GLY A 59 3.81 4.36 -1.41
C GLY A 59 3.80 4.70 -2.90
N SER A 60 4.48 3.90 -3.71
CA SER A 60 4.47 4.05 -5.17
C SER A 60 3.06 3.87 -5.76
N TYR A 61 2.29 2.91 -5.25
CA TYR A 61 0.91 2.68 -5.68
C TYR A 61 -0.01 3.86 -5.34
N LEU A 62 0.18 4.46 -4.16
CA LEU A 62 -0.50 5.69 -3.75
C LEU A 62 -0.16 6.85 -4.68
N VAL A 63 1.13 7.05 -4.98
CA VAL A 63 1.62 8.12 -5.88
C VAL A 63 1.11 7.92 -7.31
N ILE A 64 1.15 6.69 -7.84
CA ILE A 64 0.65 6.37 -9.18
C ILE A 64 -0.85 6.60 -9.24
N THR A 65 -1.61 6.18 -8.22
CA THR A 65 -3.06 6.38 -8.19
C THR A 65 -3.41 7.87 -8.11
N LEU A 66 -2.73 8.64 -7.26
CA LEU A 66 -2.89 10.10 -7.18
C LEU A 66 -2.52 10.79 -8.49
N LYS A 67 -1.41 10.40 -9.14
CA LYS A 67 -1.02 10.92 -10.46
C LYS A 67 -2.05 10.60 -11.53
N LYS A 68 -2.59 9.37 -11.53
CA LYS A 68 -3.57 8.90 -12.51
C LYS A 68 -4.91 9.60 -12.34
N PHE A 69 -5.29 9.94 -11.10
CA PHE A 69 -6.45 10.79 -10.82
C PHE A 69 -6.22 12.27 -11.14
N GLY A 70 -4.99 12.79 -11.02
CA GLY A 70 -4.65 14.16 -11.41
C GLY A 70 -4.47 14.38 -12.93
N VAL A 71 -4.29 13.32 -13.71
CA VAL A 71 -4.19 13.34 -15.19
C VAL A 71 -5.53 13.08 -15.88
N SER A 72 -6.57 12.67 -15.16
CA SER A 72 -7.89 12.37 -15.73
C SER A 72 -8.92 13.49 -15.54
N ASP A 73 -8.48 14.75 -15.48
CA ASP A 73 -9.36 15.93 -15.57
C ASP A 73 -9.36 16.54 -16.99
N ASP A 74 -9.38 15.68 -18.01
CA ASP A 74 -9.70 16.03 -19.41
C ASP A 74 -10.84 15.12 -19.91
#